data_AF-A0A2V8MYH6-F1
#
_entry.id   AF-A0A2V8MYH6-F1
#
_cell.length_a   1.000
_cell.length_b   1.000
_cell.length_c   1.000
_cell.angle_alpha   90.00
_cell.angle_beta   90.00
_cell.angle_gamma   90.00
#
_symmetry.space_group_name_H-M   'P 1'
#
loop_
_entity.id
_entity.type
_entity.pdbx_description
1 polymer ?
#
loop_
_entity_poly.entity_id
_entity_poly.type
_entity_poly.pdbx_seq_one_letter_code
_entity_poly.pdbx_strand_id
1 'polypeptide(L)'
;MELTWKEVEKCIDEDLQTEYPSSHEWTNLCTDRQRLRARVEDVGALQSYTLERIAEIFEREGIECDFAGLDESTKKWELKKALSSKIVPSLYYLSRKLHEDCPYLQNRRSALCLSGGGVRSAVFNLGILQGLARAGLLSQFDYLSTVSGGGFIGGWLSAWINRSDRDVTKVESWLSQQPGNPLVPEPKPVYNLRVFANYLTPRKGLLSPDTWTLIAVYLRNLFLNWLVFVPAIMTFLMLPRLWTGIVNTALRSASTYSQLPLVLGLIGLGCGIISLTCIMTNLPSVYDRNWRTVAIVVSCILPLLFMAICLSLYWTMVREHNSPTEGWISSLLAGNRPTWQVFVIAGAAIPGLPQLFVSLKSESKRLGKWLLLILVPAGGAISAVLTFALLQINPGPLVRLSHAVRFNSIVLDTNLLYVSLVRLYDRRNVCGWF
;
A
#
# COMPACT_ATOMS: atom_id res chain seq x y z
N MET A 1 9.91 -4.43 -29.82
CA MET A 1 10.46 -4.15 -31.16
C MET A 1 10.83 -2.69 -31.28
N GLU A 2 9.89 -1.75 -31.26
CA GLU A 2 10.21 -0.31 -31.26
C GLU A 2 11.07 0.15 -30.08
N LEU A 3 10.79 -0.33 -28.86
CA LEU A 3 11.57 0.02 -27.66
C LEU A 3 13.01 -0.50 -27.74
N THR A 4 13.18 -1.75 -28.15
CA THR A 4 14.49 -2.38 -28.38
C THR A 4 15.25 -1.69 -29.51
N TRP A 5 14.57 -1.26 -30.57
CA TRP A 5 15.19 -0.54 -31.69
C TRP A 5 15.62 0.88 -31.30
N LYS A 6 14.81 1.61 -30.54
CA LYS A 6 15.18 2.96 -30.05
C LYS A 6 16.37 2.95 -29.10
N GLU A 7 16.49 1.92 -28.26
CA GLU A 7 17.65 1.77 -27.36
C GLU A 7 18.92 1.38 -28.12
N VAL A 8 18.79 0.56 -29.18
CA VAL A 8 19.88 0.22 -30.10
C VAL A 8 20.28 1.43 -30.96
N GLU A 9 19.32 2.20 -31.49
CA GLU A 9 19.58 3.46 -32.20
C GLU A 9 20.31 4.46 -31.31
N LYS A 10 19.86 4.64 -30.07
CA LYS A 10 20.48 5.58 -29.13
C LYS A 10 21.92 5.20 -28.77
N CYS A 11 22.20 3.91 -28.52
CA CYS A 11 23.57 3.47 -28.25
C CYS A 11 24.49 3.68 -29.46
N ILE A 12 23.99 3.45 -30.68
CA ILE A 12 24.81 3.55 -31.90
C ILE A 12 24.99 5.01 -32.34
N ASP A 13 23.99 5.86 -32.17
CA ASP A 13 24.06 7.29 -32.53
C ASP A 13 24.88 8.11 -31.54
N GLU A 14 24.93 7.72 -30.25
CA GLU A 14 25.85 8.31 -29.26
C GLU A 14 27.33 7.95 -29.57
N ASP A 15 27.60 6.76 -30.13
CA ASP A 15 28.96 6.26 -30.36
C ASP A 15 29.56 6.68 -31.73
N LEU A 16 28.73 7.01 -32.74
CA LEU A 16 29.18 7.55 -34.04
C LEU A 16 29.89 8.92 -33.92
N GLN A 17 29.77 9.59 -32.77
CA GLN A 17 30.48 10.85 -32.49
C GLN A 17 31.90 10.64 -31.96
N THR A 18 32.29 9.42 -31.61
CA THR A 18 33.63 9.08 -31.11
C THR A 18 34.40 8.25 -32.13
N GLU A 19 35.44 8.87 -32.72
CA GLU A 19 36.32 8.34 -33.77
C GLU A 19 36.71 6.86 -33.61
N TYR A 20 36.46 6.00 -34.62
CA TYR A 20 37.29 4.83 -35.03
C TYR A 20 36.70 4.10 -36.27
N PRO A 21 37.45 3.23 -37.01
CA PRO A 21 37.87 3.51 -38.38
C PRO A 21 37.12 2.71 -39.46
N SER A 22 37.32 3.18 -40.70
CA SER A 22 36.94 2.59 -41.99
C SER A 22 37.51 1.18 -42.23
N SER A 23 37.02 0.16 -41.52
CA SER A 23 37.21 -1.23 -41.93
C SER A 23 36.07 -1.65 -42.88
N HIS A 24 36.37 -2.49 -43.87
CA HIS A 24 35.40 -3.02 -44.82
C HIS A 24 34.25 -3.76 -44.12
N GLU A 25 34.52 -4.32 -42.94
CA GLU A 25 33.55 -5.00 -42.08
C GLU A 25 32.55 -4.04 -41.42
N TRP A 26 33.01 -2.86 -40.95
CA TRP A 26 32.13 -1.82 -40.40
C TRP A 26 31.20 -1.22 -41.45
N THR A 27 31.67 -1.06 -42.69
CA THR A 27 30.83 -0.57 -43.81
C THR A 27 29.73 -1.57 -44.17
N ASN A 28 30.04 -2.87 -44.14
CA ASN A 28 29.05 -3.93 -44.35
C ASN A 28 28.02 -3.96 -43.22
N LEU A 29 28.44 -3.79 -41.96
CA LEU A 29 27.55 -3.73 -40.80
C LEU A 29 26.58 -2.53 -40.85
N CYS A 30 27.07 -1.35 -41.27
CA CYS A 30 26.25 -0.16 -41.50
C CYS A 30 25.25 -0.34 -42.65
N THR A 31 25.65 -1.05 -43.71
CA THR A 31 24.76 -1.38 -44.84
C THR A 31 23.67 -2.36 -44.41
N ASP A 32 24.03 -3.38 -43.63
CA ASP A 32 23.08 -4.32 -43.04
C ASP A 32 22.13 -3.63 -42.05
N ARG A 33 22.60 -2.64 -41.27
CA ARG A 33 21.76 -1.78 -40.41
C ARG A 33 20.71 -1.03 -41.22
N GLN A 34 21.09 -0.36 -42.31
CA GLN A 34 20.14 0.40 -43.14
C GLN A 34 19.07 -0.51 -43.76
N ARG A 35 19.47 -1.68 -44.24
CA ARG A 35 18.54 -2.70 -44.76
C ARG A 35 17.58 -3.19 -43.68
N LEU A 36 18.07 -3.42 -42.47
CA LEU A 36 17.25 -3.92 -41.36
C LEU A 36 16.28 -2.85 -40.84
N ARG A 37 16.69 -1.58 -40.82
CA ARG A 37 15.83 -0.44 -40.51
C ARG A 37 14.67 -0.33 -41.50
N ALA A 38 14.97 -0.35 -42.79
CA ALA A 38 13.95 -0.31 -43.84
C ALA A 38 12.94 -1.46 -43.69
N ARG A 39 13.42 -2.66 -43.34
CA ARG A 39 12.55 -3.82 -43.07
C ARG A 39 11.65 -3.65 -41.84
N VAL A 40 12.14 -3.04 -40.76
CA VAL A 40 11.33 -2.77 -39.55
C VAL A 40 10.29 -1.69 -39.82
N GLU A 41 10.66 -0.64 -40.56
CA GLU A 41 9.74 0.41 -41.00
C GLU A 41 8.64 -0.16 -41.91
N ASP A 42 9.01 -1.05 -42.83
CA ASP A 42 8.05 -1.80 -43.66
C ASP A 42 7.04 -2.56 -42.78
N VAL A 43 7.51 -3.34 -41.78
CA VAL A 43 6.61 -4.07 -40.86
C VAL A 43 5.66 -3.15 -40.09
N GLY A 44 6.13 -1.98 -39.68
CA GLY A 44 5.32 -0.99 -38.96
C GLY A 44 4.23 -0.37 -39.84
N ALA A 45 4.56 -0.09 -41.11
CA ALA A 45 3.68 0.55 -42.07
C ALA A 45 2.81 -0.43 -42.89
N LEU A 46 2.94 -1.74 -42.68
CA LEU A 46 2.20 -2.79 -43.38
C LEU A 46 0.67 -2.60 -43.42
N GLN A 47 0.08 -2.03 -42.36
CA GLN A 47 -1.37 -1.78 -42.34
C GLN A 47 -1.81 -0.66 -43.28
N SER A 48 -0.92 0.30 -43.55
CA SER A 48 -1.15 1.45 -44.43
C SER A 48 -0.78 1.20 -45.90
N TYR A 49 -0.15 0.07 -46.23
CA TYR A 49 0.31 -0.23 -47.59
C TYR A 49 -0.77 -0.90 -48.45
N THR A 50 -0.71 -0.61 -49.76
CA THR A 50 -1.53 -1.26 -50.79
C THR A 50 -1.04 -2.70 -51.04
N LEU A 51 -1.91 -3.55 -51.58
CA LEU A 51 -1.59 -4.94 -51.91
C LEU A 51 -0.45 -5.07 -52.94
N GLU A 52 -0.30 -4.10 -53.83
CA GLU A 52 0.80 -4.02 -54.81
C GLU A 52 2.14 -3.77 -54.13
N ARG A 53 2.20 -2.77 -53.24
CA ARG A 53 3.39 -2.47 -52.45
C ARG A 53 3.79 -3.63 -51.56
N ILE A 54 2.79 -4.36 -51.08
CA ILE A 54 2.98 -5.61 -50.33
C ILE A 54 3.64 -6.66 -51.22
N ALA A 55 3.15 -6.91 -52.44
CA ALA A 55 3.72 -7.90 -53.36
C ALA A 55 5.20 -7.61 -53.69
N GLU A 56 5.56 -6.34 -53.89
CA GLU A 56 6.95 -5.91 -54.10
C GLU A 56 7.88 -6.31 -52.94
N ILE A 57 7.40 -6.17 -51.69
CA ILE A 57 8.17 -6.53 -50.49
C ILE A 57 8.39 -8.05 -50.42
N PHE A 58 7.41 -8.85 -50.84
CA PHE A 58 7.54 -10.31 -50.87
C PHE A 58 8.56 -10.78 -51.90
N GLU A 59 8.54 -10.20 -53.10
CA GLU A 59 9.49 -10.50 -54.16
C GLU A 59 10.91 -10.13 -53.72
N ARG A 60 11.08 -8.94 -53.11
CA ARG A 60 12.36 -8.49 -52.52
C ARG A 60 12.90 -9.44 -51.46
N GLU A 61 12.02 -9.98 -50.62
CA GLU A 61 12.41 -10.82 -49.48
C GLU A 61 12.39 -12.33 -49.80
N GLY A 62 12.05 -12.73 -51.03
CA GLY A 62 11.97 -14.14 -51.44
C GLY A 62 11.03 -14.94 -50.55
N ILE A 63 9.80 -14.44 -50.35
CA ILE A 63 8.77 -15.12 -49.56
C ILE A 63 7.71 -15.61 -50.55
N GLU A 64 7.53 -16.93 -50.66
CA GLU A 64 6.39 -17.51 -51.39
C GLU A 64 5.21 -17.65 -50.44
N CYS A 65 4.05 -17.09 -50.80
CA CYS A 65 2.81 -17.22 -50.03
C CYS A 65 1.63 -17.43 -50.98
N ASP A 66 0.87 -18.49 -50.74
CA ASP A 66 -0.38 -18.74 -51.45
C ASP A 66 -1.49 -17.88 -50.84
N PHE A 67 -1.95 -16.89 -51.61
CA PHE A 67 -2.98 -15.93 -51.20
C PHE A 67 -4.36 -16.24 -51.79
N ALA A 68 -4.53 -17.38 -52.46
CA ALA A 68 -5.79 -17.74 -53.10
C ALA A 68 -6.92 -17.87 -52.05
N GLY A 69 -8.00 -17.10 -52.23
CA GLY A 69 -9.20 -17.20 -51.39
C GLY A 69 -9.15 -16.53 -50.02
N LEU A 70 -8.05 -15.86 -49.64
CA LEU A 70 -7.95 -15.14 -48.36
C LEU A 70 -8.51 -13.70 -48.46
N ASP A 71 -9.06 -13.19 -47.37
CA ASP A 71 -9.45 -11.78 -47.21
C ASP A 71 -8.23 -10.87 -46.98
N GLU A 72 -8.38 -9.56 -47.24
CA GLU A 72 -7.30 -8.59 -47.17
C GLU A 72 -6.64 -8.51 -45.77
N SER A 73 -7.43 -8.61 -44.70
CA SER A 73 -6.90 -8.62 -43.33
C SER A 73 -6.03 -9.84 -43.06
N THR A 74 -6.46 -11.02 -43.48
CA THR A 74 -5.69 -12.26 -43.30
C THR A 74 -4.41 -12.24 -44.13
N LYS A 75 -4.45 -11.71 -45.36
CA LYS A 75 -3.24 -11.52 -46.19
C LYS A 75 -2.22 -10.61 -45.49
N LYS A 76 -2.66 -9.45 -44.98
CA LYS A 76 -1.80 -8.52 -44.23
C LYS A 76 -1.23 -9.15 -42.95
N TRP A 77 -2.00 -10.01 -42.28
CA TRP A 77 -1.54 -10.73 -41.08
C TRP A 77 -0.47 -11.78 -41.39
N GLU A 78 -0.71 -12.66 -42.36
CA GLU A 78 0.27 -13.69 -42.75
C GLU A 78 1.56 -13.06 -43.26
N LEU A 79 1.46 -11.94 -43.98
CA LEU A 79 2.59 -11.11 -44.36
C LEU A 79 3.38 -10.56 -43.17
N LYS A 80 2.69 -9.91 -42.23
CA LYS A 80 3.36 -9.35 -41.04
C LYS A 80 4.11 -10.46 -40.30
N LYS A 81 3.49 -11.63 -40.20
CA LYS A 81 4.05 -12.82 -39.55
C LYS A 81 5.26 -13.38 -40.31
N ALA A 82 5.17 -13.57 -41.62
CA ALA A 82 6.27 -14.07 -42.45
C ALA A 82 7.48 -13.10 -42.43
N LEU A 83 7.24 -11.81 -42.62
CA LEU A 83 8.29 -10.79 -42.60
C LEU A 83 8.93 -10.65 -41.20
N SER A 84 8.12 -10.62 -40.14
CA SER A 84 8.63 -10.61 -38.76
C SER A 84 9.46 -11.85 -38.44
N SER A 85 9.09 -13.02 -38.96
CA SER A 85 9.85 -14.27 -38.75
C SER A 85 11.26 -14.23 -39.33
N LYS A 86 11.48 -13.50 -40.43
CA LYS A 86 12.81 -13.28 -41.02
C LYS A 86 13.58 -12.16 -40.32
N ILE A 87 12.91 -11.08 -39.94
CA ILE A 87 13.56 -9.89 -39.33
C ILE A 87 14.00 -10.15 -37.89
N VAL A 88 13.18 -10.81 -37.08
CA VAL A 88 13.46 -11.01 -35.64
C VAL A 88 14.82 -11.68 -35.42
N PRO A 89 15.13 -12.83 -36.05
CA PRO A 89 16.45 -13.45 -35.89
C PRO A 89 17.59 -12.54 -36.37
N SER A 90 17.42 -11.85 -37.50
CA SER A 90 18.45 -10.93 -38.02
C SER A 90 18.70 -9.73 -37.11
N LEU A 91 17.67 -9.17 -36.49
CA LEU A 91 17.79 -8.06 -35.55
C LEU A 91 18.58 -8.47 -34.31
N TYR A 92 18.28 -9.64 -33.76
CA TYR A 92 18.99 -10.20 -32.62
C TYR A 92 20.42 -10.61 -32.99
N TYR A 93 20.63 -11.22 -34.16
CA TYR A 93 21.96 -11.54 -34.67
C TYR A 93 22.81 -10.28 -34.82
N LEU A 94 22.28 -9.22 -35.43
CA LEU A 94 22.99 -7.95 -35.60
C LEU A 94 23.31 -7.31 -34.24
N SER A 95 22.33 -7.28 -33.32
CA SER A 95 22.53 -6.79 -31.95
C SER A 95 23.64 -7.55 -31.22
N ARG A 96 23.79 -8.86 -31.49
CA ARG A 96 24.82 -9.69 -30.88
C ARG A 96 26.17 -9.57 -31.59
N LYS A 97 26.20 -9.50 -32.91
CA LYS A 97 27.43 -9.26 -33.67
C LYS A 97 28.04 -7.90 -33.28
N LEU A 98 27.20 -6.87 -33.16
CA LEU A 98 27.59 -5.58 -32.58
C LEU A 98 28.16 -5.73 -31.17
N HIS A 99 27.62 -6.66 -30.37
CA HIS A 99 28.09 -6.92 -29.02
C HIS A 99 29.45 -7.65 -28.97
N GLU A 100 29.68 -8.60 -29.87
CA GLU A 100 30.91 -9.39 -29.96
C GLU A 100 32.07 -8.56 -30.56
N ASP A 101 31.79 -7.76 -31.60
CA ASP A 101 32.79 -6.99 -32.35
C ASP A 101 33.11 -5.62 -31.69
N CYS A 102 32.23 -5.05 -30.85
CA CYS A 102 32.53 -3.86 -30.06
C CYS A 102 33.15 -4.22 -28.69
N PRO A 103 34.42 -3.87 -28.41
CA PRO A 103 35.06 -4.11 -27.12
C PRO A 103 34.31 -3.47 -25.93
N TYR A 104 33.56 -2.39 -26.19
CA TYR A 104 32.74 -1.69 -25.19
C TYR A 104 31.41 -2.38 -24.89
N LEU A 105 30.87 -3.13 -25.86
CA LEU A 105 29.61 -3.86 -25.69
C LEU A 105 29.83 -5.28 -25.16
N GLN A 106 30.99 -5.91 -25.34
CA GLN A 106 31.34 -7.29 -24.92
C GLN A 106 30.94 -7.71 -23.48
N ASN A 107 30.61 -6.75 -22.59
CA ASN A 107 30.18 -7.02 -21.21
C ASN A 107 28.67 -6.81 -20.94
N ARG A 108 27.88 -6.37 -21.92
CA ARG A 108 26.43 -6.11 -21.77
C ARG A 108 25.57 -7.39 -21.79
N ARG A 109 25.36 -7.97 -20.61
CA ARG A 109 24.41 -9.08 -20.41
C ARG A 109 22.98 -8.69 -20.86
N SER A 110 22.29 -9.64 -21.47
CA SER A 110 20.90 -9.53 -21.88
C SER A 110 19.97 -10.23 -20.90
N ALA A 111 18.77 -9.68 -20.68
CA ALA A 111 17.80 -10.24 -19.74
C ALA A 111 16.42 -10.37 -20.37
N LEU A 112 15.79 -11.52 -20.16
CA LEU A 112 14.37 -11.71 -20.41
C LEU A 112 13.58 -11.33 -19.15
N CYS A 113 12.74 -10.29 -19.24
CA CYS A 113 11.96 -9.79 -18.12
C CYS A 113 10.47 -10.14 -18.29
N LEU A 114 9.96 -11.05 -17.46
CA LEU A 114 8.56 -11.49 -17.47
C LEU A 114 7.76 -10.78 -16.38
N SER A 115 6.89 -9.87 -16.80
CA SER A 115 6.08 -9.03 -15.90
C SER A 115 4.97 -9.81 -15.17
N GLY A 116 4.42 -9.19 -14.12
CA GLY A 116 3.33 -9.70 -13.31
C GLY A 116 1.94 -9.52 -13.94
N GLY A 117 0.88 -9.84 -13.20
CA GLY A 117 -0.51 -9.76 -13.66
C GLY A 117 -1.32 -11.06 -13.55
N GLY A 118 -0.90 -11.98 -12.69
CA GLY A 118 -1.56 -13.25 -12.44
C GLY A 118 -1.54 -14.20 -13.66
N VAL A 119 -2.53 -15.09 -13.74
CA VAL A 119 -2.59 -16.15 -14.77
C VAL A 119 -2.66 -15.58 -16.19
N ARG A 120 -3.34 -14.45 -16.40
CA ARG A 120 -3.41 -13.81 -17.73
C ARG A 120 -2.02 -13.43 -18.26
N SER A 121 -1.20 -12.85 -17.38
CA SER A 121 0.17 -12.49 -17.72
C SER A 121 1.03 -13.74 -17.97
N ALA A 122 0.85 -14.81 -17.17
CA ALA A 122 1.55 -16.07 -17.39
C ALA A 122 1.25 -16.69 -18.77
N VAL A 123 -0.01 -16.66 -19.22
CA VAL A 123 -0.42 -17.16 -20.55
C VAL A 123 0.16 -16.30 -21.67
N PHE A 124 0.14 -14.97 -21.51
CA PHE A 124 0.77 -14.07 -22.48
C PHE A 124 2.28 -14.30 -22.60
N ASN A 125 2.97 -14.40 -21.45
CA ASN A 125 4.40 -14.68 -21.40
C ASN A 125 4.74 -16.07 -22.00
N LEU A 126 3.89 -17.08 -21.82
CA LEU A 126 4.06 -18.37 -22.52
C LEU A 126 4.07 -18.19 -24.04
N GLY A 127 3.16 -17.36 -24.58
CA GLY A 127 3.13 -17.04 -26.01
C GLY A 127 4.42 -16.34 -26.49
N ILE A 128 4.96 -15.43 -25.68
CA ILE A 128 6.27 -14.79 -25.94
C ILE A 128 7.38 -15.84 -25.96
N LEU A 129 7.44 -16.72 -24.96
CA LEU A 129 8.45 -17.78 -24.88
C LEU A 129 8.40 -18.72 -26.09
N GLN A 130 7.20 -19.11 -26.54
CA GLN A 130 7.00 -19.88 -27.77
C GLN A 130 7.43 -19.11 -29.02
N GLY A 131 7.19 -17.79 -29.06
CA GLY A 131 7.68 -16.91 -30.12
C GLY A 131 9.21 -16.87 -30.17
N LEU A 132 9.86 -16.64 -29.03
CA LEU A 132 11.33 -16.60 -28.91
C LEU A 132 11.96 -17.94 -29.27
N ALA A 133 11.38 -19.05 -28.80
CA ALA A 133 11.86 -20.39 -29.12
C ALA A 133 11.77 -20.71 -30.63
N ARG A 134 10.70 -20.27 -31.31
CA ARG A 134 10.59 -20.39 -32.78
C ARG A 134 11.64 -19.58 -33.53
N ALA A 135 12.13 -18.49 -32.93
CA ALA A 135 13.18 -17.66 -33.49
C ALA A 135 14.60 -18.12 -33.09
N GLY A 136 14.74 -19.19 -32.28
CA GLY A 136 16.05 -19.64 -31.79
C GLY A 136 16.70 -18.66 -30.79
N LEU A 137 15.90 -17.82 -30.15
CA LEU A 137 16.38 -16.73 -29.29
C LEU A 137 16.30 -17.03 -27.80
N LEU A 138 15.60 -18.10 -27.39
CA LEU A 138 15.35 -18.36 -25.98
C LEU A 138 16.65 -18.70 -25.24
N SER A 139 17.55 -19.43 -25.89
CA SER A 139 18.88 -19.80 -25.37
C SER A 139 19.90 -18.64 -25.37
N GLN A 140 19.54 -17.48 -25.92
CA GLN A 140 20.48 -16.37 -26.12
C GLN A 140 20.47 -15.34 -24.97
N PHE A 141 19.54 -15.46 -24.01
CA PHE A 141 19.46 -14.53 -22.87
C PHE A 141 20.30 -14.98 -21.68
N ASP A 142 21.04 -14.05 -21.06
CA ASP A 142 21.91 -14.33 -19.90
C ASP A 142 21.14 -14.38 -18.58
N TYR A 143 20.08 -13.59 -18.47
CA TYR A 143 19.26 -13.47 -17.26
C TYR A 143 17.78 -13.68 -17.52
N LEU A 144 17.09 -14.19 -16.50
CA LEU A 144 15.64 -14.26 -16.43
C LEU A 144 15.16 -13.51 -15.19
N SER A 145 14.47 -12.38 -15.38
CA SER A 145 13.86 -11.59 -14.31
C SER A 145 12.36 -11.78 -14.34
N THR A 146 11.74 -12.06 -13.19
CA THR A 146 10.31 -12.41 -13.13
C THR A 146 9.63 -11.86 -11.90
N VAL A 147 8.33 -11.53 -12.02
CA VAL A 147 7.51 -11.06 -10.89
C VAL A 147 6.09 -11.61 -10.98
N SER A 148 5.50 -12.01 -9.85
CA SER A 148 4.10 -12.46 -9.74
C SER A 148 3.74 -13.54 -10.79
N GLY A 149 2.80 -13.28 -11.71
CA GLY A 149 2.45 -14.19 -12.81
C GLY A 149 3.62 -14.54 -13.75
N GLY A 150 4.56 -13.63 -13.94
CA GLY A 150 5.84 -13.90 -14.61
C GLY A 150 6.71 -14.90 -13.83
N GLY A 151 6.65 -14.87 -12.50
CA GLY A 151 7.35 -15.83 -11.65
C GLY A 151 6.78 -17.25 -11.75
N PHE A 152 5.47 -17.37 -11.95
CA PHE A 152 4.83 -18.67 -12.20
C PHE A 152 5.38 -19.33 -13.48
N ILE A 153 5.34 -18.60 -14.60
CA ILE A 153 5.83 -19.13 -15.88
C ILE A 153 7.37 -19.25 -15.90
N GLY A 154 8.08 -18.34 -15.24
CA GLY A 154 9.53 -18.41 -15.07
C GLY A 154 9.97 -19.63 -14.29
N GLY A 155 9.33 -19.89 -13.15
CA GLY A 155 9.59 -21.10 -12.35
C GLY A 155 9.26 -22.38 -13.11
N TRP A 156 8.18 -22.39 -13.89
CA TRP A 156 7.87 -23.51 -14.80
C TRP A 156 9.00 -23.73 -15.83
N LEU A 157 9.46 -22.68 -16.51
CA LEU A 157 10.52 -22.76 -17.51
C LEU A 157 11.84 -23.23 -16.89
N SER A 158 12.27 -22.62 -15.78
CA SER A 158 13.49 -23.01 -15.06
C SER A 158 13.43 -24.46 -14.58
N ALA A 159 12.28 -24.91 -14.09
CA ALA A 159 12.11 -26.30 -13.65
C ALA A 159 12.07 -27.28 -14.84
N TRP A 160 11.61 -26.87 -16.01
CA TRP A 160 11.68 -27.70 -17.22
C TRP A 160 13.11 -27.80 -17.74
N ILE A 161 13.84 -26.69 -17.81
CA ILE A 161 15.27 -26.66 -18.18
C ILE A 161 16.07 -27.56 -17.24
N ASN A 162 15.88 -27.43 -15.92
CA ASN A 162 16.61 -28.25 -14.95
C ASN A 162 16.31 -29.75 -15.07
N ARG A 163 15.09 -30.13 -15.47
CA ARG A 163 14.72 -31.54 -15.72
C ARG A 163 15.15 -32.05 -17.09
N SER A 164 15.62 -31.17 -17.97
CA SER A 164 16.12 -31.50 -19.31
C SER A 164 17.65 -31.44 -19.34
N ASP A 165 18.30 -31.90 -18.27
CA ASP A 165 19.75 -31.87 -18.08
C ASP A 165 20.39 -30.46 -18.14
N ARG A 166 19.61 -29.43 -17.77
CA ARG A 166 20.00 -28.00 -17.87
C ARG A 166 20.26 -27.53 -19.30
N ASP A 167 19.75 -28.25 -20.28
CA ASP A 167 19.89 -27.92 -21.70
C ASP A 167 18.70 -27.07 -22.17
N VAL A 168 18.95 -25.78 -22.36
CA VAL A 168 17.94 -24.83 -22.85
C VAL A 168 17.58 -25.10 -24.30
N THR A 169 18.51 -25.61 -25.12
CA THR A 169 18.28 -25.84 -26.55
C THR A 169 17.27 -26.95 -26.80
N LYS A 170 17.27 -28.00 -25.96
CA LYS A 170 16.23 -29.05 -25.97
C LYS A 170 14.86 -28.45 -25.65
N VAL A 171 14.76 -27.66 -24.59
CA VAL A 171 13.49 -27.02 -24.20
C VAL A 171 13.00 -26.06 -25.28
N GLU A 172 13.90 -25.28 -25.85
CA GLU A 172 13.63 -24.40 -27.00
C GLU A 172 13.10 -25.18 -28.20
N SER A 173 13.71 -26.32 -28.54
CA SER A 173 13.26 -27.18 -29.65
C SER A 173 11.86 -27.76 -29.42
N TRP A 174 11.49 -28.07 -28.18
CA TRP A 174 10.13 -28.55 -27.86
C TRP A 174 9.12 -27.41 -27.81
N LEU A 175 9.52 -26.24 -27.32
CA LEU A 175 8.65 -25.08 -27.18
C LEU A 175 8.35 -24.41 -28.53
N SER A 176 9.22 -24.59 -29.52
CA SER A 176 9.04 -24.08 -30.88
C SER A 176 8.01 -24.89 -31.70
N GLN A 177 7.73 -26.13 -31.30
CA GLN A 177 6.79 -27.01 -32.00
C GLN A 177 5.36 -26.49 -31.88
N GLN A 178 4.72 -26.29 -33.04
CA GLN A 178 3.28 -26.02 -33.09
C GLN A 178 2.52 -27.34 -33.12
N PRO A 179 1.39 -27.47 -32.39
CA PRO A 179 0.50 -28.61 -32.54
C PRO A 179 -0.17 -28.53 -33.92
N GLY A 180 0.48 -29.10 -34.94
CA GLY A 180 -0.01 -29.10 -36.31
C GLY A 180 -1.11 -30.12 -36.59
N ASN A 181 -1.32 -31.08 -35.67
CA ASN A 181 -2.30 -32.15 -35.81
C ASN A 181 -2.92 -32.47 -34.44
N PRO A 182 -4.26 -32.62 -34.31
CA PRO A 182 -4.92 -33.06 -33.07
C PRO A 182 -4.36 -34.37 -32.48
N LEU A 183 -3.73 -35.21 -33.31
CA LEU A 183 -3.12 -36.49 -32.93
C LEU A 183 -1.70 -36.36 -32.38
N VAL A 184 -1.05 -35.19 -32.53
CA VAL A 184 0.28 -34.91 -31.97
C VAL A 184 0.08 -34.03 -30.73
N PRO A 185 0.13 -34.60 -29.51
CA PRO A 185 -0.08 -33.82 -28.31
C PRO A 185 1.07 -32.83 -28.11
N GLU A 186 0.74 -31.66 -27.58
CA GLU A 186 1.74 -30.69 -27.14
C GLU A 186 2.69 -31.30 -26.09
N PRO A 187 3.90 -30.75 -25.90
CA PRO A 187 4.81 -31.24 -24.89
C PRO A 187 4.11 -31.31 -23.53
N LYS A 188 4.27 -32.43 -22.83
CA LYS A 188 3.62 -32.69 -21.52
C LYS A 188 3.76 -31.53 -20.52
N PRO A 189 4.88 -30.80 -20.44
CA PRO A 189 4.99 -29.64 -19.55
C PRO A 189 4.09 -28.46 -19.93
N VAL A 190 3.81 -28.24 -21.22
CA VAL A 190 2.86 -27.22 -21.71
C VAL A 190 1.43 -27.67 -21.43
N TYR A 191 1.12 -28.94 -21.70
CA TYR A 191 -0.17 -29.53 -21.36
C TYR A 191 -0.50 -29.40 -19.87
N ASN A 192 0.44 -29.77 -19.01
CA ASN A 192 0.28 -29.64 -17.57
C ASN A 192 0.04 -28.19 -17.14
N LEU A 193 0.74 -27.22 -17.76
CA LEU A 193 0.54 -25.81 -17.46
C LEU A 193 -0.89 -25.34 -17.79
N ARG A 194 -1.49 -25.88 -18.85
CA ARG A 194 -2.89 -25.58 -19.23
C ARG A 194 -3.90 -26.26 -18.30
N VAL A 195 -3.68 -27.53 -17.94
CA VAL A 195 -4.57 -28.28 -17.03
C VAL A 195 -4.55 -27.68 -15.62
N PHE A 196 -3.37 -27.28 -15.13
CA PHE A 196 -3.19 -26.71 -13.79
C PHE A 196 -3.28 -25.18 -13.73
N ALA A 197 -3.72 -24.52 -14.82
CA ALA A 197 -3.93 -23.07 -14.84
C ALA A 197 -5.00 -22.60 -13.83
N ASN A 198 -5.93 -23.48 -13.44
CA ASN A 198 -6.87 -23.26 -12.33
C ASN A 198 -6.28 -23.76 -11.01
N TYR A 199 -5.32 -23.01 -10.46
CA TYR A 199 -4.49 -23.41 -9.31
C TYR A 199 -5.26 -23.71 -8.00
N LEU A 200 -6.46 -23.15 -7.81
CA LEU A 200 -7.24 -23.35 -6.57
C LEU A 200 -8.29 -24.47 -6.67
N THR A 201 -8.73 -24.85 -7.87
CA THR A 201 -9.71 -25.93 -8.10
C THR A 201 -9.54 -26.47 -9.52
N PRO A 202 -8.66 -27.47 -9.73
CA PRO A 202 -8.44 -28.09 -11.04
C PRO A 202 -9.70 -28.78 -11.58
N ARG A 203 -10.53 -29.33 -10.67
CA ARG A 203 -11.87 -29.84 -10.97
C ARG A 203 -12.92 -28.92 -10.36
N LYS A 204 -13.72 -28.26 -11.20
CA LYS A 204 -14.86 -27.47 -10.71
C LYS A 204 -15.99 -28.44 -10.33
N GLY A 205 -16.34 -28.49 -9.05
CA GLY A 205 -17.51 -29.22 -8.55
C GLY A 205 -17.66 -29.05 -7.04
N LEU A 206 -18.87 -28.72 -6.56
CA LEU A 206 -19.18 -28.53 -5.14
C LEU A 206 -18.92 -29.78 -4.27
N LEU A 207 -18.84 -30.95 -4.91
CA LEU A 207 -18.57 -32.24 -4.28
C LEU A 207 -17.16 -32.78 -4.61
N SER A 208 -16.27 -31.96 -5.20
CA SER A 208 -14.91 -32.43 -5.49
C SER A 208 -14.08 -32.48 -4.20
N PRO A 209 -13.27 -33.53 -3.98
CA PRO A 209 -12.36 -33.62 -2.84
C PRO A 209 -11.40 -32.42 -2.74
N ASP A 210 -11.00 -31.86 -3.88
CA ASP A 210 -10.08 -30.71 -3.95
C ASP A 210 -10.72 -29.44 -3.37
N THR A 211 -12.01 -29.20 -3.64
CA THR A 211 -12.74 -28.03 -3.10
C THR A 211 -12.91 -28.13 -1.59
N TRP A 212 -13.25 -29.31 -1.07
CA TRP A 212 -13.39 -29.52 0.38
C TRP A 212 -12.04 -29.47 1.11
N THR A 213 -10.97 -29.95 0.48
CA THR A 213 -9.60 -29.80 1.01
C THR A 213 -9.21 -28.32 1.09
N LEU A 214 -9.51 -27.52 0.07
CA LEU A 214 -9.26 -26.07 0.08
C LEU A 214 -10.05 -25.37 1.20
N ILE A 215 -11.35 -25.67 1.33
CA ILE A 215 -12.20 -25.10 2.39
C ILE A 215 -11.66 -25.49 3.76
N ALA A 216 -11.31 -26.76 3.97
CA ALA A 216 -10.78 -27.24 5.25
C ALA A 216 -9.44 -26.56 5.60
N VAL A 217 -8.52 -26.42 4.64
CA VAL A 217 -7.25 -25.71 4.83
C VAL A 217 -7.48 -24.24 5.14
N TYR A 218 -8.39 -23.58 4.41
CA TYR A 218 -8.76 -22.19 4.65
C TYR A 218 -9.34 -22.00 6.05
N LEU A 219 -10.35 -22.80 6.42
CA LEU A 219 -10.99 -22.73 7.73
C LEU A 219 -10.01 -23.04 8.86
N ARG A 220 -9.17 -24.07 8.73
CA ARG A 220 -8.11 -24.38 9.70
C ARG A 220 -7.21 -23.16 9.92
N ASN A 221 -6.71 -22.55 8.85
CA ASN A 221 -5.82 -21.40 8.94
C ASN A 221 -6.54 -20.17 9.48
N LEU A 222 -7.81 -19.96 9.11
CA LEU A 222 -8.65 -18.91 9.65
C LEU A 222 -8.81 -19.09 11.17
N PHE A 223 -9.19 -20.28 11.64
CA PHE A 223 -9.33 -20.55 13.07
C PHE A 223 -8.02 -20.38 13.83
N LEU A 224 -6.89 -20.89 13.32
CA LEU A 224 -5.59 -20.72 13.95
C LEU A 224 -5.17 -19.25 14.06
N ASN A 225 -5.38 -18.46 13.00
CA ASN A 225 -5.09 -17.03 13.01
C ASN A 225 -6.01 -16.28 13.99
N TRP A 226 -7.30 -16.60 13.99
CA TRP A 226 -8.27 -15.94 14.86
C TRP A 226 -8.09 -16.30 16.34
N LEU A 227 -7.62 -17.51 16.65
CA LEU A 227 -7.21 -17.90 18.01
C LEU A 227 -6.06 -17.03 18.55
N VAL A 228 -5.24 -16.44 17.68
CA VAL A 228 -4.17 -15.51 18.08
C VAL A 228 -4.69 -14.07 18.09
N PHE A 229 -5.37 -13.65 17.03
CA PHE A 229 -5.79 -12.25 16.88
C PHE A 229 -6.90 -11.84 17.83
N VAL A 230 -7.91 -12.69 18.08
CA VAL A 230 -9.03 -12.32 18.96
C VAL A 230 -8.55 -12.04 20.38
N PRO A 231 -7.75 -12.91 21.05
CA PRO A 231 -7.23 -12.60 22.38
C PRO A 231 -6.31 -11.37 22.41
N ALA A 232 -5.50 -11.16 21.37
CA ALA A 232 -4.63 -9.99 21.29
C ALA A 232 -5.44 -8.68 21.21
N ILE A 233 -6.45 -8.64 20.35
CA ILE A 233 -7.37 -7.51 20.23
C ILE A 233 -8.12 -7.29 21.56
N MET A 234 -8.64 -8.36 22.17
CA MET A 234 -9.34 -8.27 23.45
C MET A 234 -8.43 -7.75 24.58
N THR A 235 -7.16 -8.15 24.61
CA THR A 235 -6.18 -7.66 25.58
C THR A 235 -5.93 -6.16 25.41
N PHE A 236 -5.82 -5.68 24.17
CA PHE A 236 -5.66 -4.26 23.91
C PHE A 236 -6.91 -3.46 24.29
N LEU A 237 -8.10 -3.98 24.00
CA LEU A 237 -9.38 -3.39 24.40
C LEU A 237 -9.60 -3.41 25.93
N MET A 238 -8.89 -4.27 26.67
CA MET A 238 -8.90 -4.30 28.13
C MET A 238 -8.05 -3.20 28.77
N LEU A 239 -7.10 -2.57 28.06
CA LEU A 239 -6.23 -1.54 28.64
C LEU A 239 -7.00 -0.31 29.16
N PRO A 240 -7.95 0.28 28.41
CA PRO A 240 -8.79 1.37 28.94
C PRO A 240 -9.59 0.92 30.17
N ARG A 241 -10.04 -0.34 30.21
CA ARG A 241 -10.79 -0.89 31.34
C ARG A 241 -9.93 -1.05 32.58
N LEU A 242 -8.73 -1.62 32.43
CA LEU A 242 -7.75 -1.72 33.49
C LEU A 242 -7.41 -0.33 34.05
N TRP A 243 -7.19 0.65 33.17
CA TRP A 243 -6.99 2.05 33.56
C TRP A 243 -8.16 2.58 34.39
N THR A 244 -9.40 2.45 33.91
CA THR A 244 -10.57 2.90 34.67
C THR A 244 -10.73 2.18 36.02
N GLY A 245 -10.38 0.89 36.11
CA GLY A 245 -10.42 0.13 37.35
C GLY A 245 -9.39 0.60 38.37
N ILE A 246 -8.14 0.81 37.93
CA ILE A 246 -7.06 1.36 38.76
C ILE A 246 -7.44 2.74 39.27
N VAL A 247 -7.88 3.61 38.35
CA VAL A 247 -8.30 4.98 38.66
C VAL A 247 -9.46 4.97 39.66
N ASN A 248 -10.54 4.23 39.41
CA ASN A 248 -11.69 4.22 40.31
C ASN A 248 -11.35 3.67 41.71
N THR A 249 -10.46 2.66 41.80
CA THR A 249 -10.05 2.08 43.09
C THR A 249 -9.15 3.03 43.87
N ALA A 250 -8.15 3.64 43.21
CA ALA A 250 -7.26 4.61 43.83
C ALA A 250 -8.00 5.88 44.27
N LEU A 251 -9.00 6.32 43.50
CA LEU A 251 -9.76 7.54 43.79
C LEU A 251 -10.85 7.34 44.84
N ARG A 252 -11.49 6.17 44.94
CA ARG A 252 -12.44 5.86 46.03
C ARG A 252 -11.79 6.01 47.39
N SER A 253 -10.53 5.58 47.53
CA SER A 253 -9.74 5.75 48.76
C SER A 253 -9.30 7.20 49.03
N ALA A 254 -9.22 8.06 48.00
CA ALA A 254 -8.80 9.45 48.12
C ALA A 254 -9.95 10.46 48.29
N SER A 255 -11.20 10.04 48.00
CA SER A 255 -12.37 10.92 47.83
C SER A 255 -13.04 11.42 49.11
N THR A 256 -12.57 11.05 50.30
CA THR A 256 -13.28 11.42 51.54
C THR A 256 -13.01 12.86 51.98
N TYR A 257 -11.84 13.43 51.67
CA TYR A 257 -11.50 14.84 51.93
C TYR A 257 -10.31 15.23 51.06
N SER A 258 -10.39 16.19 50.13
CA SER A 258 -9.21 16.96 49.70
C SER A 258 -9.46 17.93 48.55
N GLN A 259 -8.65 18.99 48.54
CA GLN A 259 -8.32 19.86 47.42
C GLN A 259 -7.68 19.13 46.20
N LEU A 260 -7.63 17.79 46.21
CA LEU A 260 -6.92 16.99 45.22
C LEU A 260 -7.45 17.18 43.78
N PRO A 261 -8.77 17.26 43.53
CA PRO A 261 -9.26 17.55 42.18
C PRO A 261 -8.75 18.90 41.67
N LEU A 262 -8.77 19.94 42.52
CA LEU A 262 -8.25 21.26 42.15
C LEU A 262 -6.76 21.18 41.78
N VAL A 263 -5.96 20.51 42.60
CA VAL A 263 -4.51 20.33 42.36
C VAL A 263 -4.25 19.59 41.06
N LEU A 264 -4.96 18.49 40.79
CA LEU A 264 -4.83 17.73 39.55
C LEU A 264 -5.24 18.56 38.32
N GLY A 265 -6.31 19.35 38.43
CA GLY A 265 -6.73 20.28 37.38
C GLY A 265 -5.68 21.34 37.08
N LEU A 266 -5.11 21.97 38.12
CA LEU A 266 -4.07 22.98 37.98
C LEU A 266 -2.75 22.41 37.43
N ILE A 267 -2.31 21.25 37.92
CA ILE A 267 -1.13 20.54 37.38
C ILE A 267 -1.36 20.19 35.91
N GLY A 268 -2.54 19.65 35.57
CA GLY A 268 -2.89 19.32 34.20
C GLY A 268 -2.84 20.53 33.26
N LEU A 269 -3.44 21.65 33.66
CA LEU A 269 -3.40 22.91 32.92
C LEU A 269 -1.97 23.45 32.77
N GLY A 270 -1.19 23.44 33.86
CA GLY A 270 0.19 23.89 33.85
C GLY A 270 1.06 23.07 32.88
N CYS A 271 0.96 21.74 32.94
CA CYS A 271 1.66 20.86 32.01
C CYS A 271 1.24 21.08 30.55
N GLY A 272 -0.05 21.33 30.29
CA GLY A 272 -0.55 21.68 28.96
C GLY A 272 0.02 23.00 28.43
N ILE A 273 0.05 24.05 29.25
CA ILE A 273 0.63 25.35 28.90
C ILE A 273 2.13 25.23 28.63
N ILE A 274 2.87 24.49 29.46
CA ILE A 274 4.30 24.23 29.27
C ILE A 274 4.53 23.51 27.94
N SER A 275 3.81 22.41 27.69
CA SER A 275 3.92 21.63 26.46
C SER A 275 3.64 22.47 25.21
N LEU A 276 2.53 23.24 25.21
CA LEU A 276 2.17 24.12 24.10
C LEU A 276 3.20 25.22 23.88
N THR A 277 3.74 25.81 24.95
CA THR A 277 4.80 26.83 24.84
C THR A 277 6.05 26.23 24.21
N CYS A 278 6.47 25.04 24.64
CA CYS A 278 7.61 24.33 24.06
C CYS A 278 7.39 24.01 22.57
N ILE A 279 6.21 23.50 22.21
CA ILE A 279 5.83 23.23 20.82
C ILE A 279 5.90 24.51 19.99
N MET A 280 5.25 25.60 20.43
CA MET A 280 5.25 26.88 19.71
C MET A 280 6.66 27.46 19.54
N THR A 281 7.53 27.31 20.54
CA THR A 281 8.92 27.79 20.42
C THR A 281 9.78 26.93 19.50
N ASN A 282 9.39 25.68 19.25
CA ASN A 282 10.09 24.78 18.34
C ASN A 282 9.51 24.83 16.90
N LEU A 283 8.46 25.60 16.66
CA LEU A 283 7.92 25.79 15.31
C LEU A 283 8.91 26.60 14.43
N PRO A 284 9.12 26.20 13.17
CA PRO A 284 9.99 26.92 12.23
C PRO A 284 9.58 28.38 12.00
N SER A 285 8.27 28.65 12.06
CA SER A 285 7.71 29.99 11.85
C SER A 285 7.94 30.96 13.01
N VAL A 286 8.49 30.49 14.15
CA VAL A 286 8.61 31.29 15.38
C VAL A 286 10.06 31.50 15.77
N TYR A 287 10.76 30.46 16.24
CA TYR A 287 12.16 30.55 16.67
C TYR A 287 13.06 29.48 16.06
N ASP A 288 12.50 28.49 15.36
CA ASP A 288 13.22 27.40 14.68
C ASP A 288 14.39 26.81 15.48
N ARG A 289 14.15 26.53 16.78
CA ARG A 289 15.22 26.12 17.70
C ARG A 289 15.78 24.73 17.42
N ASN A 290 15.14 23.96 16.54
CA ASN A 290 15.53 22.62 16.10
C ASN A 290 16.01 21.72 17.26
N TRP A 291 15.15 21.53 18.26
CA TRP A 291 15.49 20.77 19.46
C TRP A 291 15.83 19.31 19.15
N ARG A 292 16.79 18.76 19.91
CA ARG A 292 17.09 17.32 19.89
C ARG A 292 15.87 16.51 20.32
N THR A 293 15.71 15.30 19.78
CA THR A 293 14.57 14.40 20.06
C THR A 293 14.32 14.22 21.56
N VAL A 294 15.36 14.06 22.38
CA VAL A 294 15.22 13.91 23.84
C VAL A 294 14.58 15.14 24.49
N ALA A 295 14.96 16.35 24.06
CA ALA A 295 14.39 17.59 24.58
C ALA A 295 12.92 17.75 24.19
N ILE A 296 12.54 17.30 22.99
CA ILE A 296 11.12 17.27 22.55
C ILE A 296 10.33 16.27 23.39
N VAL A 297 10.87 15.07 23.64
CA VAL A 297 10.19 14.06 24.48
C VAL A 297 9.96 14.59 25.89
N VAL A 298 10.99 15.15 26.53
CA VAL A 298 10.91 15.63 27.92
C VAL A 298 10.09 16.90 28.07
N SER A 299 10.18 17.84 27.12
CA SER A 299 9.55 19.17 27.25
C SER A 299 8.17 19.28 26.60
N CYS A 300 7.87 18.44 25.60
CA CYS A 300 6.59 18.48 24.89
C CYS A 300 5.73 17.25 25.19
N ILE A 301 6.26 16.04 24.99
CA ILE A 301 5.47 14.80 25.04
C ILE A 301 5.16 14.42 26.50
N LEU A 302 6.17 14.40 27.38
CA LEU A 302 5.99 14.00 28.76
C LEU A 302 4.97 14.91 29.49
N PRO A 303 5.03 16.25 29.40
CA PRO A 303 4.04 17.10 30.05
C PRO A 303 2.64 16.95 29.42
N LEU A 304 2.55 16.69 28.12
CA LEU A 304 1.25 16.40 27.48
C LEU A 304 0.62 15.11 28.03
N LEU A 305 1.42 14.07 28.25
CA LEU A 305 0.97 12.82 28.87
C LEU A 305 0.53 13.06 30.32
N PHE A 306 1.30 13.83 31.10
CA PHE A 306 0.92 14.21 32.46
C PHE A 306 -0.38 15.03 32.50
N MET A 307 -0.57 15.96 31.57
CA MET A 307 -1.82 16.70 31.40
C MET A 307 -2.98 15.73 31.17
N ALA A 308 -2.85 14.79 30.21
CA ALA A 308 -3.90 13.83 29.90
C ALA A 308 -4.26 12.95 31.10
N ILE A 309 -3.27 12.48 31.86
CA ILE A 309 -3.48 11.71 33.09
C ILE A 309 -4.20 12.56 34.14
N CYS A 310 -3.68 13.74 34.46
CA CYS A 310 -4.22 14.58 35.53
C CYS A 310 -5.66 15.08 35.22
N LEU A 311 -5.94 15.49 33.98
CA LEU A 311 -7.28 15.91 33.57
C LEU A 311 -8.26 14.73 33.54
N SER A 312 -7.82 13.54 33.14
CA SER A 312 -8.66 12.33 33.20
C SER A 312 -9.04 12.00 34.65
N LEU A 313 -8.07 12.04 35.57
CA LEU A 313 -8.30 11.83 37.00
C LEU A 313 -9.23 12.91 37.58
N TYR A 314 -9.00 14.18 37.25
CA TYR A 314 -9.85 15.30 37.64
C TYR A 314 -11.31 15.04 37.25
N TRP A 315 -11.58 14.73 35.97
CA TRP A 315 -12.93 14.51 35.48
C TRP A 315 -13.61 13.30 36.12
N THR A 316 -12.86 12.23 36.44
CA THR A 316 -13.43 11.08 37.15
C THR A 316 -13.89 11.41 38.56
N MET A 317 -13.16 12.25 39.31
CA MET A 317 -13.55 12.64 40.68
C MET A 317 -14.73 13.62 40.69
N VAL A 318 -14.74 14.53 39.73
CA VAL A 318 -15.69 15.64 39.68
C VAL A 318 -17.02 15.21 39.03
N ARG A 319 -17.05 14.08 38.31
CA ARG A 319 -18.25 13.57 37.63
C ARG A 319 -19.43 13.32 38.58
N GLU A 320 -19.25 12.98 39.85
CA GLU A 320 -20.40 12.63 40.71
C GLU A 320 -20.86 13.79 41.62
N HIS A 321 -20.11 14.88 41.69
CA HIS A 321 -20.42 16.04 42.53
C HIS A 321 -21.33 17.03 41.78
N ASN A 322 -22.62 17.03 42.10
CA ASN A 322 -23.58 18.01 41.58
C ASN A 322 -23.35 19.40 42.20
N SER A 323 -23.50 20.47 41.41
CA SER A 323 -23.24 21.85 41.83
C SER A 323 -24.49 22.50 42.47
N PRO A 324 -24.44 22.86 43.77
CA PRO A 324 -25.15 24.05 44.23
C PRO A 324 -24.20 24.90 45.08
N THR A 325 -23.32 25.65 44.44
CA THR A 325 -22.57 26.71 45.12
C THR A 325 -22.68 27.97 44.28
N GLU A 326 -23.15 29.05 44.88
CA GLU A 326 -23.20 30.37 44.26
C GLU A 326 -21.76 30.83 43.97
N GLY A 327 -21.41 30.92 42.69
CA GLY A 327 -20.11 31.41 42.21
C GLY A 327 -19.17 30.35 41.61
N TRP A 328 -18.40 30.76 40.61
CA TRP A 328 -17.44 29.89 39.91
C TRP A 328 -16.18 29.60 40.75
N ILE A 329 -15.76 30.53 41.61
CA ILE A 329 -14.58 30.40 42.48
C ILE A 329 -14.83 29.39 43.59
N SER A 330 -15.97 29.53 44.28
CA SER A 330 -16.39 28.62 45.36
C SER A 330 -16.57 27.19 44.83
N SER A 331 -17.17 27.03 43.64
CA SER A 331 -17.31 25.74 42.98
C SER A 331 -15.96 25.09 42.65
N LEU A 332 -14.99 25.89 42.19
CA LEU A 332 -13.66 25.41 41.84
C LEU A 332 -12.86 25.01 43.09
N LEU A 333 -12.86 25.84 44.13
CA LEU A 333 -12.16 25.59 45.41
C LEU A 333 -12.77 24.45 46.22
N ALA A 334 -14.06 24.20 46.05
CA ALA A 334 -14.75 23.06 46.66
C ALA A 334 -14.49 21.73 45.92
N GLY A 335 -13.79 21.74 44.78
CA GLY A 335 -13.58 20.54 43.97
C GLY A 335 -14.84 20.03 43.26
N ASN A 336 -15.84 20.89 43.09
CA ASN A 336 -17.09 20.57 42.40
C ASN A 336 -16.94 20.69 40.87
N ARG A 337 -18.00 20.28 40.15
CA ARG A 337 -18.08 20.44 38.69
C ARG A 337 -17.80 21.89 38.29
N PRO A 338 -16.83 22.14 37.38
CA PRO A 338 -16.48 23.49 36.96
C PRO A 338 -17.64 24.11 36.19
N THR A 339 -17.93 25.38 36.46
CA THR A 339 -18.95 26.14 35.75
C THR A 339 -18.43 26.58 34.37
N TRP A 340 -19.32 27.03 33.48
CA TRP A 340 -18.96 27.46 32.12
C TRP A 340 -17.90 28.58 32.11
N GLN A 341 -17.86 29.43 33.14
CA GLN A 341 -16.86 30.49 33.28
C GLN A 341 -15.44 29.92 33.40
N VAL A 342 -15.28 28.82 34.14
CA VAL A 342 -13.98 28.14 34.28
C VAL A 342 -13.51 27.59 32.94
N PHE A 343 -14.42 27.04 32.13
CA PHE A 343 -14.12 26.61 30.77
C PHE A 343 -13.65 27.77 29.89
N VAL A 344 -14.35 28.91 29.93
CA VAL A 344 -13.95 30.11 29.17
C VAL A 344 -12.55 30.58 29.58
N ILE A 345 -12.28 30.67 30.89
CA ILE A 345 -10.99 31.14 31.42
C ILE A 345 -9.87 30.16 31.04
N ALA A 346 -10.05 28.87 31.31
CA ALA A 346 -9.06 27.85 30.96
C ALA A 346 -8.85 27.76 29.45
N GLY A 347 -9.93 27.78 28.68
CA GLY A 347 -9.92 27.78 27.21
C GLY A 347 -9.19 28.98 26.61
N ALA A 348 -9.32 30.17 27.20
CA ALA A 348 -8.56 31.34 26.80
C ALA A 348 -7.08 31.26 27.22
N ALA A 349 -6.81 30.76 28.44
CA ALA A 349 -5.48 30.71 29.01
C ALA A 349 -4.55 29.68 28.34
N ILE A 350 -5.06 28.49 28.01
CA ILE A 350 -4.28 27.38 27.43
C ILE A 350 -3.55 27.79 26.14
N PRO A 351 -4.21 28.37 25.12
CA PRO A 351 -3.53 28.86 23.92
C PRO A 351 -3.04 30.31 24.06
N GLY A 352 -3.67 31.11 24.93
CA GLY A 352 -3.35 32.52 25.11
C GLY A 352 -2.03 32.80 25.84
N LEU A 353 -1.73 32.05 26.90
CA LEU A 353 -0.49 32.23 27.67
C LEU A 353 0.76 31.83 26.88
N PRO A 354 0.80 30.70 26.15
CA PRO A 354 1.89 30.40 25.22
C PRO A 354 2.08 31.48 24.15
N GLN A 355 0.97 31.96 23.56
CA GLN A 355 1.01 33.02 22.54
C GLN A 355 1.54 34.35 23.12
N LEU A 356 1.17 34.69 24.36
CA LEU A 356 1.69 35.84 25.08
C LEU A 356 3.19 35.71 25.32
N PHE A 357 3.65 34.55 25.80
CA PHE A 357 5.07 34.29 26.05
C PHE A 357 5.92 34.42 24.79
N VAL A 358 5.47 33.81 23.68
CA VAL A 358 6.13 33.94 22.37
C VAL A 358 6.12 35.39 21.89
N SER A 359 5.01 36.10 22.08
CA SER A 359 4.89 37.49 21.66
C SER A 359 5.81 38.41 22.46
N LEU A 360 5.92 38.25 23.77
CA LEU A 360 6.80 39.07 24.61
C LEU A 360 8.29 38.91 24.24
N LYS A 361 8.69 37.71 23.82
CA LYS A 361 10.08 37.39 23.48
C LYS A 361 10.44 37.67 22.01
N SER A 362 9.47 37.97 21.15
CA SER A 362 9.70 38.31 19.74
C SER A 362 9.87 39.82 19.57
N GLU A 363 10.98 40.27 18.98
CA GLU A 363 11.25 41.70 18.77
C GLU A 363 10.44 42.34 17.63
N SER A 364 9.66 41.55 16.88
CA SER A 364 8.86 42.06 15.75
C SER A 364 7.68 42.92 16.21
N LYS A 365 7.58 44.15 15.69
CA LYS A 365 6.49 45.12 15.95
C LYS A 365 5.35 45.08 14.90
N ARG A 366 5.09 43.92 14.26
CA ARG A 366 4.02 43.81 13.24
C ARG A 366 2.62 43.81 13.85
N LEU A 367 1.67 44.52 13.22
CA LEU A 367 0.25 44.60 13.61
C LEU A 367 -0.39 43.21 13.82
N GLY A 368 -0.02 42.22 13.00
CA GLY A 368 -0.51 40.84 13.11
C GLY A 368 -0.22 40.18 14.47
N LYS A 369 0.83 40.59 15.17
CA LYS A 369 1.18 40.07 16.51
C LYS A 369 0.14 40.47 17.56
N TRP A 370 -0.31 41.72 17.52
CA TRP A 370 -1.33 42.23 18.45
C TRP A 370 -2.70 41.63 18.17
N LEU A 371 -3.03 41.37 16.90
CA LEU A 371 -4.24 40.66 16.52
C LEU A 371 -4.23 39.20 17.03
N LEU A 372 -3.10 38.50 16.92
CA LEU A 372 -2.98 37.13 17.43
C LEU A 372 -3.13 37.04 18.95
N LEU A 373 -2.67 38.05 19.70
CA LEU A 373 -2.86 38.13 21.16
C LEU A 373 -4.34 38.21 21.59
N ILE A 374 -5.23 38.64 20.70
CA ILE A 374 -6.67 38.73 20.96
C ILE A 374 -7.40 37.53 20.37
N LEU A 375 -7.09 37.18 19.12
CA LEU A 375 -7.76 36.10 18.38
C LEU A 375 -7.49 34.72 18.97
N VAL A 376 -6.26 34.44 19.42
CA VAL A 376 -5.88 33.12 19.94
C VAL A 376 -6.60 32.79 21.26
N PRO A 377 -6.60 33.68 22.29
CA PRO A 377 -7.42 33.45 23.48
C PRO A 377 -8.93 33.42 23.18
N ALA A 378 -9.42 34.29 22.28
CA ALA A 378 -10.85 34.31 21.92
C ALA A 378 -11.29 33.00 21.25
N GLY A 379 -10.50 32.46 20.32
CA GLY A 379 -10.76 31.16 19.70
C GLY A 379 -10.74 30.02 20.72
N GLY A 380 -9.79 30.05 21.66
CA GLY A 380 -9.70 29.10 22.76
C GLY A 380 -10.93 29.14 23.69
N ALA A 381 -11.40 30.34 24.05
CA ALA A 381 -12.61 30.55 24.84
C ALA A 381 -13.85 29.97 24.13
N ILE A 382 -14.03 30.25 22.83
CA ILE A 382 -15.14 29.74 22.02
C ILE A 382 -15.11 28.20 22.00
N SER A 383 -13.95 27.60 21.75
CA SER A 383 -13.77 26.15 21.76
C SER A 383 -14.14 25.53 23.12
N ALA A 384 -13.79 26.19 24.22
CA ALA A 384 -14.13 25.72 25.56
C ALA A 384 -15.62 25.86 25.91
N VAL A 385 -16.31 26.90 25.42
CA VAL A 385 -17.78 27.02 25.54
C VAL A 385 -18.46 25.90 24.77
N LEU A 386 -18.01 25.60 23.54
CA LEU A 386 -18.52 24.49 22.75
C LEU A 386 -18.27 23.15 23.45
N THR A 387 -17.09 22.96 24.04
CA THR A 387 -16.75 21.76 24.82
C THR A 387 -17.65 21.63 26.05
N PHE A 388 -17.89 22.73 26.78
CA PHE A 388 -18.83 22.74 27.91
C PHE A 388 -20.25 22.38 27.46
N ALA A 389 -20.72 22.98 26.36
CA ALA A 389 -22.03 22.68 25.80
C ALA A 389 -22.15 21.19 25.43
N LEU A 390 -21.15 20.62 24.75
CA LEU A 390 -21.08 19.20 24.42
C LEU A 390 -21.13 18.29 25.66
N LEU A 391 -20.45 18.68 26.75
CA LEU A 391 -20.48 17.93 28.03
C LEU A 391 -21.84 17.99 28.73
N GLN A 392 -22.64 19.02 28.47
CA GLN A 392 -24.00 19.18 29.00
C GLN A 392 -25.06 18.52 28.11
N ILE A 393 -24.73 18.15 26.87
CA ILE A 393 -25.65 17.37 26.02
C ILE A 393 -25.89 16.03 26.69
N ASN A 394 -27.10 15.88 27.22
CA ASN A 394 -27.57 14.63 27.81
C ASN A 394 -27.39 13.49 26.79
N PRO A 395 -26.73 12.37 27.12
CA PRO A 395 -26.48 11.28 26.18
C PRO A 395 -27.77 10.59 25.67
N GLY A 396 -28.95 11.04 26.13
CA GLY A 396 -30.27 10.57 25.72
C GLY A 396 -30.44 10.17 24.24
N PRO A 397 -29.97 10.93 23.24
CA PRO A 397 -30.07 10.53 21.83
C PRO A 397 -29.21 9.30 21.49
N LEU A 398 -27.97 9.25 21.98
CA LEU A 398 -27.03 8.14 21.79
C LEU A 398 -27.46 6.89 22.58
N VAL A 399 -28.00 7.08 23.79
CA VAL A 399 -28.61 6.03 24.61
C VAL A 399 -29.85 5.45 23.92
N ARG A 400 -30.71 6.29 23.33
CA ARG A 400 -31.86 5.83 22.55
C ARG A 400 -31.44 5.05 21.31
N LEU A 401 -30.35 5.44 20.66
CA LEU A 401 -29.80 4.75 19.50
C LEU A 401 -29.21 3.38 19.89
N SER A 402 -28.52 3.27 21.03
CA SER A 402 -28.02 1.99 21.55
C SER A 402 -29.14 1.05 21.99
N HIS A 403 -30.26 1.59 22.48
CA HIS A 403 -31.47 0.81 22.76
C HIS A 403 -32.25 0.38 21.51
N ALA A 404 -32.11 1.07 20.38
CA ALA A 404 -32.73 0.69 19.10
C ALA A 404 -31.97 -0.46 18.41
N VAL A 405 -30.66 -0.59 18.64
CA VAL A 405 -29.83 -1.70 18.15
C VAL A 405 -29.84 -2.83 19.19
N ARG A 406 -31.00 -3.48 19.38
CA ARG A 406 -31.09 -4.72 20.19
C ARG A 406 -30.94 -5.95 19.29
N PHE A 407 -29.83 -6.67 19.42
CA PHE A 407 -29.71 -8.04 18.92
C PHE A 407 -30.09 -9.01 20.06
N ASN A 408 -31.39 -9.28 20.18
CA ASN A 408 -31.96 -10.26 21.10
C ASN A 408 -31.53 -10.03 22.57
N SER A 409 -30.62 -10.82 23.14
CA SER A 409 -30.16 -10.75 24.54
C SER A 409 -28.96 -9.84 24.79
N ILE A 410 -28.40 -9.19 23.75
CA ILE A 410 -27.21 -8.33 23.88
C ILE A 410 -27.67 -6.87 23.94
N VAL A 411 -27.53 -6.25 25.11
CA VAL A 411 -27.81 -4.82 25.32
C VAL A 411 -26.48 -4.07 25.31
N LEU A 412 -26.25 -3.25 24.29
CA LEU A 412 -25.16 -2.26 24.27
C LEU A 412 -25.57 -1.09 25.15
N ASP A 413 -25.23 -1.15 26.43
CA ASP A 413 -25.39 -0.02 27.34
C ASP A 413 -24.33 1.05 27.05
N THR A 414 -24.66 2.31 27.29
CA THR A 414 -23.84 3.52 27.05
C THR A 414 -22.55 3.60 27.86
N ASN A 415 -22.29 2.61 28.70
CA ASN A 415 -20.96 2.27 29.17
C ASN A 415 -20.10 1.53 28.13
N LEU A 416 -20.52 1.49 26.85
CA LEU A 416 -19.84 1.12 25.59
C LEU A 416 -18.94 -0.15 25.58
N LEU A 417 -18.96 -0.95 26.65
CA LEU A 417 -18.09 -2.10 26.86
C LEU A 417 -18.64 -3.00 27.99
N TYR A 418 -19.96 -3.06 28.17
CA TYR A 418 -20.60 -4.14 28.92
C TYR A 418 -21.35 -5.02 27.93
N VAL A 419 -20.76 -6.15 27.54
CA VAL A 419 -21.56 -7.32 27.18
C VAL A 419 -22.05 -7.88 28.50
N SER A 420 -23.10 -7.30 29.06
CA SER A 420 -23.78 -7.92 30.18
C SER A 420 -24.64 -9.05 29.61
N LEU A 421 -24.28 -10.30 29.90
CA LEU A 421 -25.23 -11.41 29.84
C LEU A 421 -26.26 -11.17 30.95
N VAL A 422 -27.23 -10.29 30.70
CA VAL A 422 -28.35 -10.09 31.63
C VAL A 422 -29.28 -11.29 31.52
N ARG A 423 -29.11 -12.25 32.43
CA ARG A 423 -30.18 -12.88 33.22
C ARG A 423 -29.56 -13.92 34.13
N LEU A 424 -29.55 -13.63 35.44
CA LEU A 424 -29.82 -14.55 36.56
C LEU A 424 -29.30 -13.89 37.84
N TYR A 425 -29.87 -12.74 38.23
CA TYR A 425 -29.87 -12.34 39.63
C TYR A 425 -31.10 -11.48 39.88
N ASP A 426 -32.24 -12.15 39.92
CA ASP A 426 -33.45 -11.59 40.51
C ASP A 426 -33.21 -11.49 42.01
N ARG A 427 -33.04 -10.26 42.52
CA ARG A 427 -33.11 -9.98 43.95
C ARG A 427 -34.57 -10.08 44.37
N ARG A 428 -35.04 -11.30 44.59
CA ARG A 428 -36.15 -11.63 45.51
C ARG A 428 -36.31 -13.16 45.57
N ASN A 429 -36.07 -13.72 46.76
CA ASN A 429 -36.18 -15.14 47.14
C ASN A 429 -35.09 -16.01 46.49
N VAL A 430 -34.19 -16.66 47.21
CA VAL A 430 -34.44 -17.82 48.07
C VAL A 430 -33.22 -18.05 48.96
N CYS A 431 -33.47 -18.30 50.25
CA CYS A 431 -32.52 -18.90 51.18
C CYS A 431 -32.05 -20.28 50.68
N GLY A 432 -30.77 -20.58 50.80
CA GLY A 432 -30.35 -21.94 51.10
C GLY A 432 -29.33 -22.59 50.17
N TRP A 433 -28.29 -23.09 50.83
CA TRP A 433 -27.54 -24.32 50.57
C TRP A 433 -26.43 -24.32 49.52
N PHE A 434 -25.22 -24.49 50.09
CA PHE A 434 -23.91 -24.93 49.58
C PHE A 434 -23.09 -24.01 48.68
#